data_AF-A0A534INE3-F1
#
_entry.id   AF-A0A534INE3-F1
#
_cell.length_a   1.000
_cell.length_b   1.000
_cell.length_c   1.000
_cell.angle_alpha   90.00
_cell.angle_beta   90.00
_cell.angle_gamma   90.00
#
_symmetry.space_group_name_H-M   'P 1'
#
loop_
_entity.id
_entity.type
_entity.pdbx_description
1 polymer ?
#
loop_
_entity_poly.entity_id
_entity_poly.type
_entity_poly.pdbx_seq_one_letter_code
_entity_poly.pdbx_strand_id
1 'polypeptide(L)' 'MKLVVDANILIAALLRDSTTRRLLVLGGHDLHVPEYLFDEIEIHRDELARRSGQTTDALEEALRILRGHVTEHEEAD' A
#
# COMPACT_ATOMS: atom_id res chain seq x y z
N MET A 1 5.94 13.17 10.44
CA MET A 1 4.60 13.80 10.27
C MET A 1 3.63 12.65 10.04
N LYS A 2 2.49 12.64 10.74
CA LYS A 2 1.46 11.63 10.54
C LYS A 2 0.73 11.89 9.24
N LEU A 3 0.69 10.89 8.36
CA LEU A 3 -0.01 10.95 7.08
C LEU A 3 -1.03 9.82 7.05
N VAL A 4 -2.32 10.18 7.04
CA VAL A 4 -3.39 9.23 6.76
C VAL A 4 -3.46 9.04 5.26
N VAL A 5 -3.37 7.79 4.83
CA VAL A 5 -3.32 7.40 3.41
C VAL A 5 -4.47 6.46 3.14
N ASP A 6 -5.31 6.86 2.20
CA ASP A 6 -6.40 6.04 1.66
C ASP A 6 -5.86 4.77 0.98
N ALA A 7 -6.62 3.68 1.04
CA ALA A 7 -6.25 2.43 0.42
C ALA A 7 -5.97 2.56 -1.08
N ASN A 8 -6.77 3.34 -1.81
CA ASN A 8 -6.59 3.58 -3.24
C ASN A 8 -5.28 4.29 -3.56
N ILE A 9 -4.83 5.21 -2.70
CA ILE A 9 -3.56 5.92 -2.88
C ILE A 9 -2.39 4.96 -2.74
N LEU A 10 -2.47 4.06 -1.75
CA LEU A 10 -1.44 3.06 -1.51
C LEU A 10 -1.42 2.01 -2.63
N ILE A 11 -2.58 1.54 -3.07
CA ILE A 11 -2.74 0.64 -4.22
C ILE A 11 -2.16 1.29 -5.49
N ALA A 12 -2.51 2.54 -5.77
CA ALA A 12 -1.96 3.27 -6.92
C ALA A 12 -0.43 3.42 -6.85
N ALA A 13 0.14 3.56 -5.64
CA ALA A 13 1.57 3.58 -5.44
C ALA A 13 2.23 2.22 -5.70
N LEU A 14 1.55 1.11 -5.43
CA LEU A 14 2.03 -0.24 -5.75
C LEU A 14 2.02 -0.53 -7.26
N LEU A 15 1.07 0.04 -8.01
CA LEU A 15 0.89 -0.27 -9.43
C LEU A 15 2.02 0.20 -10.35
N ARG A 16 2.79 1.24 -10.00
CA ARG A 16 3.87 1.75 -10.86
C ARG A 16 4.90 2.56 -10.11
N ASP A 17 6.07 2.76 -10.72
CA ASP A 17 7.01 3.79 -10.26
C ASP A 17 6.40 5.17 -10.44
N SER A 18 5.95 5.74 -9.34
CA SER A 18 5.24 7.01 -9.31
C SER A 18 5.83 7.94 -8.27
N THR A 19 5.64 9.25 -8.48
CA THR A 19 5.92 10.27 -7.47
C THR A 19 5.23 9.95 -6.15
N THR A 20 3.99 9.45 -6.18
CA THR A 20 3.25 9.00 -4.99
C THR A 20 4.02 7.93 -4.21
N ARG A 21 4.49 6.87 -4.87
CA ARG A 21 5.30 5.83 -4.22
C ARG A 21 6.56 6.40 -3.60
N ARG A 22 7.26 7.28 -4.32
CA ARG A 22 8.49 7.92 -3.82
C ARG A 22 8.21 8.78 -2.59
N LEU A 23 7.10 9.53 -2.58
CA LEU A 23 6.71 10.34 -1.41
C LEU A 23 6.35 9.47 -0.20
N LEU A 24 5.61 8.38 -0.40
CA LEU A 24 5.25 7.46 0.67
C LEU A 24 6.47 6.78 1.29
N VAL A 25 7.43 6.34 0.47
CA VAL A 25 8.62 5.61 0.93
C VAL A 25 9.73 6.53 1.43
N LEU A 26 10.00 7.64 0.73
CA LEU A 26 11.13 8.54 1.01
C LEU A 26 10.76 9.77 1.86
N GLY A 27 9.46 10.01 2.07
CA GLY A 27 8.97 11.21 2.77
C GLY A 27 9.19 11.19 4.28
N GLY A 28 9.59 10.06 4.86
CA GLY A 28 9.79 9.92 6.31
C GLY A 28 8.51 10.20 7.11
N HIS A 29 7.36 9.80 6.55
CA HIS A 29 6.06 9.97 7.17
C HIS A 29 5.71 8.76 8.04
N ASP A 30 4.99 9.01 9.13
CA ASP A 30 4.32 7.95 9.88
C ASP A 30 3.03 7.66 9.11
N LEU A 31 2.96 6.53 8.41
CA LEU A 31 1.85 6.20 7.54
C LEU A 31 0.73 5.53 8.34
N HIS A 32 -0.47 6.08 8.21
CA HIS A 32 -1.69 5.59 8.84
C HIS A 32 -2.65 5.13 7.74
N VAL A 33 -3.19 3.93 7.86
CA VAL A 33 -4.04 3.30 6.82
C VAL A 33 -5.29 2.68 7.45
N PRO A 34 -6.39 2.54 6.71
CA PRO A 34 -7.55 1.77 7.16
C PRO A 34 -7.19 0.31 7.42
N GLU A 35 -7.83 -0.32 8.41
CA GLU A 35 -7.57 -1.73 8.77
C GLU A 35 -7.89 -2.74 7.66
N TYR A 36 -8.88 -2.47 6.80
CA TYR A 36 -9.26 -3.37 5.72
C TYR A 36 -8.32 -3.29 4.50
N LEU A 37 -7.35 -2.39 4.49
CA LEU A 37 -6.44 -2.16 3.36
C LEU A 37 -5.82 -3.46 2.86
N PHE A 38 -5.24 -4.24 3.77
CA PHE A 38 -4.51 -5.44 3.38
C PHE A 38 -5.45 -6.57 2.94
N ASP A 39 -6.65 -6.62 3.49
CA ASP A 39 -7.70 -7.56 3.06
C ASP A 39 -8.16 -7.22 1.63
N GLU A 40 -8.36 -5.94 1.33
CA GLU A 40 -8.69 -5.47 -0.02
C GLU A 40 -7.58 -5.80 -1.03
N ILE A 41 -6.31 -5.60 -0.65
CA ILE A 41 -5.17 -5.97 -1.49
C ILE A 41 -5.13 -7.48 -1.75
N GLU A 42 -5.40 -8.31 -0.73
CA GLU A 42 -5.41 -9.77 -0.88
C GLU A 42 -6.54 -10.22 -1.82
N ILE A 43 -7.75 -9.66 -1.68
CA ILE A 43 -8.90 -9.93 -2.56
C ILE A 43 -8.56 -9.60 -4.03
N HIS A 44 -7.77 -8.55 -4.26
CA HIS A 44 -7.41 -8.08 -5.60
C HIS A 44 -6.00 -8.48 -6.05
N ARG A 45 -5.31 -9.36 -5.33
CA ARG A 45 -3.89 -9.68 -5.51
C ARG A 45 -3.51 -10.01 -6.95
N ASP A 46 -4.25 -10.91 -7.59
CA ASP A 46 -3.97 -11.34 -8.97
C ASP A 46 -4.14 -10.21 -9.98
N GLU A 47 -5.15 -9.35 -9.78
CA GLU A 47 -5.39 -8.20 -10.65
C GLU A 47 -4.31 -7.13 -10.47
N LEU A 48 -3.90 -6.88 -9.22
CA LEU A 48 -2.82 -5.95 -8.90
C LEU A 48 -1.50 -6.40 -9.52
N ALA A 49 -1.14 -7.67 -9.40
CA ALA A 49 0.06 -8.24 -10.01
C ALA A 49 0.04 -8.07 -11.55
N ARG A 50 -1.09 -8.40 -12.20
CA ARG A 50 -1.26 -8.19 -13.65
C ARG A 50 -1.09 -6.73 -14.05
N ARG A 51 -1.72 -5.81 -13.32
CA ARG A 51 -1.71 -4.38 -13.64
C ARG A 51 -0.38 -3.70 -13.35
N SER A 52 0.35 -4.15 -12.33
CA SER A 52 1.67 -3.62 -11.99
C SER A 52 2.79 -4.23 -12.84
N GLY A 53 2.51 -5.34 -13.54
CA GLY A 53 3.53 -6.11 -14.25
C GLY A 53 4.50 -6.84 -13.32
N GLN A 54 4.13 -7.00 -12.04
CA GLN A 54 4.93 -7.71 -11.05
C GLN A 54 4.47 -9.15 -10.94
N THR A 55 5.39 -10.03 -10.51
CA THR A 55 4.99 -11.37 -10.08
C THR A 55 4.26 -11.29 -8.76
N THR A 56 3.40 -12.26 -8.49
CA THR A 56 2.62 -12.31 -7.26
C THR A 56 3.51 -12.42 -6.02
N ASP A 57 4.66 -13.09 -6.12
CA ASP A 57 5.68 -13.18 -5.06
C ASP A 57 6.35 -11.82 -4.79
N ALA A 58 6.66 -11.06 -5.84
CA ALA A 58 7.27 -9.74 -5.69
C ALA A 58 6.28 -8.75 -5.05
N LEU A 59 4.99 -8.89 -5.36
CA LEU A 59 3.93 -8.11 -4.72
C LEU A 59 3.78 -8.48 -3.24
N GLU A 60 3.75 -9.77 -2.89
CA GLU A 60 3.71 -10.23 -1.49
C GLU A 60 4.88 -9.69 -0.67
N GLU A 61 6.10 -9.75 -1.22
CA GLU A 61 7.29 -9.24 -0.54
C GLU A 61 7.21 -7.72 -0.31
N ALA A 62 6.73 -6.96 -1.31
CA ALA A 62 6.51 -5.54 -1.17
C ALA A 62 5.47 -5.22 -0.08
N LEU A 63 4.38 -5.98 -0.01
CA LEU A 63 3.34 -5.82 1.01
C LEU A 63 3.84 -6.16 2.41
N ARG A 64 4.66 -7.22 2.53
CA ARG A 64 5.30 -7.60 3.79
C ARG A 64 6.19 -6.47 4.33
N ILE A 65 6.97 -5.84 3.46
CA ILE A 65 7.81 -4.69 3.81
C ILE A 65 6.92 -3.52 4.22
N LEU A 66 5.91 -3.19 3.41
CA LEU A 66 5.00 -2.07 3.65
C LEU A 66 4.26 -2.20 4.97
N ARG A 67 3.80 -3.40 5.35
CA ARG A 67 3.15 -3.66 6.64
C ARG A 67 4.03 -3.32 7.83
N GLY A 68 5.36 -3.46 7.70
CA GLY A 68 6.32 -3.03 8.72
C GLY A 68 6.48 -1.52 8.87
N HIS A 69 5.90 -0.72 7.96
CA HIS A 69 6.05 0.74 7.89
C HIS A 69 4.73 1.50 8.02
N VAL A 70 3.59 0.83 8.18
CA VAL A 70 2.28 1.45 8.33
C VAL A 70 1.67 1.10 9.68
N THR A 71 0.76 1.95 10.17
CA THR A 71 -0.10 1.67 11.33
C THR A 71 -1.55 1.61 10.85
N GLU A 72 -2.23 0.50 11.11
CA GLU A 72 -3.64 0.27 10.79
C GLU A 72 -4.55 0.99 11.81
N HIS A 73 -5.64 1.62 11.35
CA HIS A 73 -6.67 2.29 12.16
C HIS A 73 -8.05 1.85 11.68
N GLU A 74 -8.98 1.66 12.62
CA GLU A 74 -10.42 1.60 12.29
C GLU A 74 -10.82 2.87 11.56
N GLU A 75 -11.67 2.75 10.54
CA GLU A 75 -12.30 3.94 9.96
C GLU A 75 -13.16 4.62 11.03
N ALA A 76 -12.99 5.94 11.17
CA ALA A 76 -13.92 6.73 11.94
C ALA A 76 -15.21 6.87 11.11
N ASP A 77 -16.29 6.21 11.58
CA ASP A 77 -17.67 6.34 11.06
C ASP A 77 -18.10 7.79 10.78
#